data_AF-A0A1S1JRJ9-F1
#
_entry.id   AF-A0A1S1JRJ9-F1
#
_cell.length_a   1.000
_cell.length_b   1.000
_cell.length_c   1.000
_cell.angle_alpha   90.00
_cell.angle_beta   90.00
_cell.angle_gamma   90.00
#
_symmetry.space_group_name_H-M   'P 1'
#
loop_
_entity.id
_entity.type
_entity.pdbx_description
1 polymer ?
#
loop_
_entity_poly.entity_id
_entity_poly.type
_entity_poly.pdbx_seq_one_letter_code
_entity_poly.pdbx_strand_id
1 'polypeptide(L)'
;MEAFAEQCGVSIRVLSDLEAGRRTNFSSRVLGRLEAGVGWPPGTMDQIVADPEFTPPGPEIGSDFLFRPPNYDRRPVPVDVAAVERAIAVLDGFTRKRSAGRARKRGSDAAHEDSAVDQIGAALVALSWPYVIRLVEDNCLPSNALHPGVRPLYETFLAISGELAPNDPSSRYAQWLAGDVTDVGETLRQRYTQRWTESRNVRRGRLAEHAEAED
;
A
#
# COMPACT_ATOMS: atom_id res chain seq x y z
N MET A 1 -4.17 -16.82 -15.25
CA MET A 1 -5.58 -16.89 -15.68
C MET A 1 -6.55 -16.78 -14.50
N GLU A 2 -6.42 -17.61 -13.46
CA GLU A 2 -7.33 -17.57 -12.29
C GLU A 2 -7.33 -16.23 -11.56
N ALA A 3 -6.14 -15.69 -11.27
CA ALA A 3 -5.98 -14.38 -10.64
C ALA A 3 -6.59 -13.22 -11.47
N PHE A 4 -6.57 -13.33 -12.80
CA PHE A 4 -7.14 -12.34 -13.71
C PHE A 4 -8.67 -12.43 -13.77
N ALA A 5 -9.20 -13.65 -13.81
CA ALA A 5 -10.65 -13.90 -13.77
C ALA A 5 -11.26 -13.43 -12.44
N GLU A 6 -10.63 -13.79 -11.32
CA GLU A 6 -11.00 -13.30 -9.97
C GLU A 6 -11.02 -11.77 -9.92
N GLN A 7 -9.99 -11.13 -10.50
CA GLN A 7 -9.87 -9.68 -10.55
C GLN A 7 -10.93 -8.98 -11.40
N CYS A 8 -11.23 -9.52 -12.58
CA CYS A 8 -12.28 -8.96 -13.43
C CYS A 8 -13.68 -9.26 -12.88
N GLY A 9 -13.80 -10.04 -11.79
CA GLY A 9 -15.09 -10.47 -11.26
C GLY A 9 -15.87 -11.30 -12.27
N VAL A 10 -15.17 -12.13 -13.04
CA VAL A 10 -15.71 -13.02 -14.07
C VAL A 10 -15.21 -14.45 -13.81
N SER A 11 -16.01 -15.44 -14.18
CA SER A 11 -15.55 -16.83 -14.03
C SER A 11 -14.40 -17.15 -14.99
N ILE A 12 -13.50 -18.04 -14.59
CA ILE A 12 -12.42 -18.57 -15.45
C ILE A 12 -13.01 -19.14 -16.75
N ARG A 13 -14.19 -19.76 -16.66
CA ARG A 13 -14.91 -20.29 -17.82
C ARG A 13 -15.30 -19.20 -18.82
N VAL A 14 -15.80 -18.06 -18.33
CA VAL A 14 -16.14 -16.90 -19.19
C VAL A 14 -14.91 -16.38 -19.90
N LEU A 15 -13.76 -16.32 -19.22
CA LEU A 15 -12.49 -15.90 -19.81
C LEU A 15 -12.03 -16.89 -20.89
N SER A 16 -12.06 -18.19 -20.58
CA SER A 16 -11.67 -19.25 -21.52
C SER A 16 -12.59 -19.30 -22.75
N ASP A 17 -13.89 -19.05 -22.58
CA ASP A 17 -14.85 -19.01 -23.67
C ASP A 17 -14.66 -17.77 -24.57
N LEU A 18 -14.21 -16.65 -24.00
CA LEU A 18 -13.86 -15.44 -24.73
C LEU A 18 -12.56 -15.61 -25.53
N GLU A 19 -11.51 -16.13 -24.91
CA GLU A 19 -10.22 -16.41 -25.58
C GLU A 19 -10.35 -17.44 -26.71
N ALA A 20 -11.17 -18.48 -26.50
CA ALA A 20 -11.38 -19.51 -27.49
C ALA A 20 -12.43 -19.15 -28.55
N GLY A 21 -13.06 -17.97 -28.46
CA GLY A 21 -14.13 -17.54 -29.36
C GLY A 21 -15.36 -18.46 -29.34
N ARG A 22 -15.56 -19.25 -28.28
CA ARG A 22 -16.64 -20.25 -28.18
C ARG A 22 -18.00 -19.61 -27.91
N ARG A 23 -18.01 -18.40 -27.36
CA ARG A 23 -19.22 -17.68 -26.99
C ARG A 23 -19.13 -16.26 -27.54
N THR A 24 -20.24 -15.73 -28.04
CA THR A 24 -20.30 -14.41 -28.71
C THR A 24 -21.24 -13.43 -28.02
N ASN A 25 -21.93 -13.85 -26.97
CA ASN A 25 -22.97 -13.07 -26.28
C ASN A 25 -22.56 -12.61 -24.88
N PHE A 26 -21.49 -11.84 -24.78
CA PHE A 26 -21.07 -11.23 -23.52
C PHE A 26 -21.85 -9.95 -23.23
N SER A 27 -22.31 -9.78 -21.99
CA SER A 27 -22.95 -8.53 -21.56
C SER A 27 -21.94 -7.38 -21.56
N SER A 28 -22.39 -6.15 -21.83
CA SER A 28 -21.57 -4.93 -21.73
C SER A 28 -20.88 -4.77 -20.38
N ARG A 29 -21.52 -5.21 -19.29
CA ARG A 29 -20.93 -5.23 -17.95
C ARG A 29 -19.70 -6.14 -17.84
N VAL A 30 -19.72 -7.29 -18.52
CA VAL A 30 -18.60 -8.26 -18.53
C VAL A 30 -17.46 -7.74 -19.39
N LEU A 31 -17.77 -7.19 -20.57
CA LEU A 31 -16.78 -6.59 -21.45
C LEU A 31 -16.10 -5.38 -20.79
N GLY A 32 -16.87 -4.47 -20.18
CA GLY A 32 -16.31 -3.33 -19.45
C GLY A 32 -15.44 -3.72 -18.25
N ARG A 33 -15.74 -4.86 -17.59
CA ARG A 33 -14.88 -5.42 -16.53
C ARG A 33 -13.56 -5.96 -17.07
N LEU A 34 -13.58 -6.56 -18.26
CA LEU A 34 -12.38 -7.07 -18.92
C LEU A 34 -11.52 -5.91 -19.48
N GLU A 35 -12.14 -4.89 -20.08
CA GLU A 35 -11.48 -3.67 -20.55
C GLU A 35 -10.78 -2.93 -19.41
N ALA A 36 -11.50 -2.67 -18.31
CA ALA A 36 -10.90 -2.13 -17.09
C ALA A 36 -9.81 -3.06 -16.55
N GLY A 37 -10.03 -4.37 -16.66
CA GLY A 37 -9.09 -5.41 -16.33
C GLY A 37 -7.83 -5.45 -17.19
N VAL A 38 -7.76 -4.76 -18.33
CA VAL A 38 -6.51 -4.66 -19.12
C VAL A 38 -6.02 -3.21 -19.24
N GLY A 39 -6.68 -2.28 -18.54
CA GLY A 39 -6.37 -0.85 -18.60
C GLY A 39 -6.87 -0.16 -19.86
N TRP A 40 -7.86 -0.74 -20.55
CA TRP A 40 -8.48 -0.14 -21.72
C TRP A 40 -9.64 0.79 -21.35
N PRO A 41 -9.84 1.89 -22.11
CA PRO A 41 -11.07 2.67 -22.05
C PRO A 41 -12.31 1.81 -22.32
N PRO A 42 -13.48 2.13 -21.73
CA PRO A 42 -14.73 1.44 -22.04
C PRO A 42 -15.07 1.51 -23.54
N GLY A 43 -15.46 0.39 -24.13
CA GLY A 43 -15.82 0.29 -25.56
C GLY A 43 -14.65 0.00 -26.50
N THR A 44 -13.44 -0.20 -25.98
CA THR A 44 -12.26 -0.58 -26.77
C THR A 44 -12.45 -1.94 -27.45
N MET A 45 -13.08 -2.92 -26.77
CA MET A 45 -13.37 -4.23 -27.35
C MET A 45 -14.36 -4.14 -28.51
N ASP A 46 -15.38 -3.29 -28.39
CA ASP A 46 -16.32 -3.05 -29.48
C ASP A 46 -15.63 -2.39 -30.69
N GLN A 47 -14.67 -1.50 -30.43
CA GLN A 47 -13.90 -0.82 -31.46
C GLN A 47 -12.93 -1.76 -32.19
N ILE A 48 -12.31 -2.71 -31.49
CA ILE A 48 -11.50 -3.79 -32.10
C ILE A 48 -12.35 -4.66 -33.04
N VAL A 49 -13.59 -4.96 -32.65
CA VAL A 49 -14.49 -5.77 -33.48
C VAL A 49 -14.98 -4.98 -34.70
N ALA A 50 -15.24 -3.68 -34.53
CA ALA A 50 -15.75 -2.82 -35.59
C ALA A 50 -14.69 -2.41 -36.63
N ASP A 51 -13.41 -2.31 -36.22
CA ASP A 51 -12.31 -1.86 -37.05
C ASP A 51 -11.10 -2.82 -36.90
N PRO A 52 -10.82 -3.67 -37.90
CA PRO A 52 -9.69 -4.60 -37.88
C PRO A 52 -8.31 -3.92 -37.88
N GLU A 53 -8.21 -2.65 -38.29
CA GLU A 53 -6.97 -1.87 -38.25
C GLU A 53 -6.81 -1.08 -36.96
N PHE A 54 -7.87 -1.01 -36.13
CA PHE A 54 -7.81 -0.34 -34.84
C PHE A 54 -6.82 -1.06 -33.92
N THR A 55 -5.77 -0.32 -33.56
CA THR A 55 -4.83 -0.76 -32.55
C THR A 55 -5.31 -0.22 -31.20
N PRO A 56 -5.67 -1.09 -30.24
CA PRO A 56 -6.06 -0.62 -28.92
C PRO A 56 -4.94 0.21 -28.30
N PRO A 57 -5.29 1.24 -27.49
CA PRO A 57 -4.28 2.07 -26.88
C PRO A 57 -3.29 1.18 -26.13
N GLY A 58 -2.01 1.43 -26.39
CA GLY A 58 -0.96 0.84 -25.60
C GLY A 58 -1.23 1.19 -24.14
N PRO A 59 -1.15 0.22 -23.21
CA PRO A 59 -1.33 0.49 -21.79
C PRO A 59 -0.48 1.70 -21.37
N GLU A 60 -1.14 2.79 -20.98
CA GLU A 60 -0.49 4.09 -20.77
C GLU A 60 0.53 3.96 -19.63
N ILE A 61 1.81 3.86 -20.00
CA ILE A 61 3.00 3.87 -19.12
C ILE A 61 3.05 2.69 -18.11
N GLY A 62 3.84 1.67 -18.43
CA GLY A 62 4.26 0.62 -17.47
C GLY A 62 3.25 -0.52 -17.30
N SER A 63 2.96 -1.23 -18.38
CA SER A 63 1.79 -2.08 -18.54
C SER A 63 1.74 -3.44 -17.85
N ASP A 64 2.39 -3.60 -16.71
CA ASP A 64 2.03 -4.66 -15.75
C ASP A 64 1.02 -4.14 -14.71
N PHE A 65 0.66 -2.85 -14.79
CA PHE A 65 -0.21 -2.19 -13.83
C PHE A 65 -1.66 -2.09 -14.32
N LEU A 66 -2.45 -3.04 -13.85
CA LEU A 66 -3.90 -2.94 -13.79
C LEU A 66 -4.26 -1.67 -13.01
N PHE A 67 -4.74 -0.64 -13.69
CA PHE A 67 -5.12 0.63 -13.06
C PHE A 67 -6.27 0.38 -12.07
N ARG A 68 -5.93 0.22 -10.79
CA ARG A 68 -6.88 0.13 -9.68
C ARG A 68 -6.84 1.46 -8.93
N PRO A 69 -7.96 1.99 -8.42
CA PRO A 69 -7.87 3.03 -7.41
C PRO A 69 -7.11 2.47 -6.19
N PRO A 70 -6.21 3.25 -5.57
CA PRO A 70 -5.52 2.85 -4.36
C PRO A 70 -6.52 2.53 -3.24
N ASN A 71 -6.27 1.46 -2.50
CA ASN A 71 -7.08 1.08 -1.36
C ASN A 71 -6.62 1.84 -0.11
N TYR A 72 -7.52 2.62 0.48
CA TYR A 72 -7.32 3.31 1.74
C TYR A 72 -8.28 2.72 2.79
N ASP A 73 -7.90 1.61 3.40
CA ASP A 73 -8.66 1.04 4.52
C ASP A 73 -8.67 2.03 5.69
N ARG A 74 -9.86 2.46 6.13
CA ARG A 74 -10.07 3.42 7.22
C ARG A 74 -10.29 2.76 8.58
N ARG A 75 -10.31 1.43 8.66
CA ARG A 75 -10.43 0.72 9.95
C ARG A 75 -9.23 1.06 10.84
N PRO A 76 -9.38 1.02 12.18
CA PRO A 76 -8.25 1.22 13.09
C PRO A 76 -7.11 0.24 12.80
N VAL A 77 -5.87 0.69 13.00
CA VAL A 77 -4.68 -0.18 12.95
C VAL A 77 -4.24 -0.44 14.38
N PRO A 78 -4.00 -1.69 14.79
CA PRO A 78 -3.43 -1.97 16.09
C PRO A 78 -2.00 -1.40 16.18
N VAL A 79 -1.73 -0.64 17.23
CA VAL A 79 -0.41 -0.08 17.53
C VAL A 79 0.11 -0.75 18.81
N ASP A 80 1.40 -1.03 18.86
CA ASP A 80 2.05 -1.59 20.04
C ASP A 80 1.91 -0.62 21.23
N VAL A 81 1.37 -1.11 22.35
CA VAL A 81 1.21 -0.35 23.59
C VAL A 81 2.56 0.18 24.07
N ALA A 82 3.64 -0.61 23.93
CA ALA A 82 4.96 -0.16 24.35
C ALA A 82 5.46 1.02 23.49
N ALA A 83 5.07 1.11 22.20
CA ALA A 83 5.38 2.26 21.37
C ALA A 83 4.62 3.51 21.84
N VAL A 84 3.36 3.35 22.24
CA VAL A 84 2.55 4.43 22.83
C VAL A 84 3.14 4.91 24.16
N GLU A 85 3.50 4.00 25.05
CA GLU A 85 4.12 4.33 26.34
C GLU A 85 5.45 5.09 26.16
N ARG A 86 6.30 4.66 25.21
CA ARG A 86 7.53 5.37 24.86
C ARG A 86 7.24 6.78 24.36
N ALA A 87 6.24 6.96 23.49
CA ALA A 87 5.85 8.27 22.99
C ALA A 87 5.35 9.18 24.12
N ILE A 88 4.52 8.65 25.04
CA ILE A 88 4.05 9.38 26.22
C ILE A 88 5.23 9.81 27.09
N ALA A 89 6.20 8.92 27.34
CA ALA A 89 7.39 9.24 28.14
C ALA A 89 8.24 10.35 27.50
N VAL A 90 8.39 10.35 26.17
CA VAL A 90 9.09 11.41 25.43
C VAL A 90 8.36 12.75 25.58
N LEU A 91 7.02 12.75 25.44
CA LEU A 91 6.20 13.95 25.59
C LEU A 91 6.21 14.50 27.02
N ASP A 92 6.12 13.63 28.04
CA ASP A 92 6.25 14.03 29.46
C ASP A 92 7.63 14.63 29.74
N GLY A 93 8.69 13.99 29.23
CA GLY A 93 10.06 14.52 29.31
C GLY A 93 10.19 15.91 28.69
N PHE A 94 9.62 16.13 27.51
CA PHE A 94 9.63 17.42 26.83
C PHE A 94 8.83 18.50 27.58
N THR A 95 7.61 18.17 28.01
CA THR A 95 6.74 19.12 28.73
C THR A 95 7.34 19.55 30.07
N ARG A 96 7.96 18.62 30.82
CA ARG A 96 8.68 18.95 32.06
C ARG A 96 9.90 19.84 31.81
N LYS A 97 10.74 19.51 30.82
CA LYS A 97 11.91 20.33 30.44
C LYS A 97 11.51 21.73 30.01
N ARG A 98 10.45 21.87 29.20
CA ARG A 98 9.91 23.17 28.77
C ARG A 98 9.36 23.98 29.93
N SER A 99 8.69 23.33 30.88
CA SER A 99 8.14 23.99 32.07
C SER A 99 9.24 24.47 33.02
N ALA A 100 10.33 23.71 33.16
CA ALA A 100 11.52 24.10 33.92
C ALA A 100 12.37 25.19 33.22
N GLY A 101 12.49 25.12 31.89
CA GLY A 101 13.23 26.09 31.07
C GLY A 101 12.59 27.48 31.01
N ARG A 102 11.25 27.57 31.17
CA ARG A 102 10.55 28.86 31.30
C ARG A 102 11.01 29.68 32.51
N ALA A 103 11.68 29.07 33.50
CA ALA A 103 12.20 29.72 34.70
C ALA A 103 13.68 30.20 34.58
N ARG A 104 14.43 29.80 33.54
CA ARG A 104 15.85 30.17 33.36
C ARG A 104 16.09 30.66 31.93
N LYS A 105 16.46 31.93 31.76
CA LYS A 105 16.69 32.52 30.43
C LYS A 105 18.14 32.29 29.96
N ARG A 106 18.22 31.63 28.78
CA ARG A 106 19.20 31.72 27.68
C ARG A 106 20.67 31.41 27.93
N GLY A 107 21.13 30.36 27.23
CA GLY A 107 22.54 30.17 26.87
C GLY A 107 22.82 29.01 25.93
N SER A 108 22.03 27.91 25.96
CA SER A 108 22.32 26.71 25.14
C SER A 108 21.07 25.96 24.64
N ASP A 109 19.96 26.66 24.42
CA ASP A 109 18.66 26.02 24.20
C ASP A 109 18.48 25.41 22.80
N ALA A 110 19.14 25.96 21.75
CA ALA A 110 18.91 25.52 20.37
C ALA A 110 19.26 24.05 20.11
N ALA A 111 20.42 23.58 20.59
CA ALA A 111 20.85 22.19 20.39
C ALA A 111 20.03 21.17 21.20
N HIS A 112 19.40 21.59 22.29
CA HIS A 112 18.52 20.74 23.10
C HIS A 112 17.07 20.73 22.59
N GLU A 113 16.63 21.82 21.95
CA GLU A 113 15.34 21.89 21.27
C GLU A 113 15.32 21.00 20.03
N ASP A 114 16.35 21.05 19.18
CA ASP A 114 16.45 20.19 17.98
C ASP A 114 16.45 18.70 18.34
N SER A 115 17.24 18.30 19.36
CA SER A 115 17.26 16.90 19.82
C SER A 115 15.92 16.41 20.38
N ALA A 116 15.12 17.29 20.97
CA ALA A 116 13.80 16.91 21.47
C ALA A 116 12.76 16.81 20.35
N VAL A 117 12.85 17.69 19.34
CA VAL A 117 12.03 17.60 18.13
C VAL A 117 12.31 16.29 17.40
N ASP A 118 13.58 15.89 17.27
CA ASP A 118 13.96 14.61 16.66
C ASP A 118 13.41 13.41 17.44
N GLN A 119 13.44 13.44 18.77
CA GLN A 119 12.90 12.37 19.62
C GLN A 119 11.37 12.24 19.49
N ILE A 120 10.66 13.36 19.42
CA ILE A 120 9.21 13.37 19.18
C ILE A 120 8.92 12.86 17.77
N GLY A 121 9.70 13.31 16.78
CA GLY A 121 9.62 12.84 15.40
C GLY A 121 9.79 11.33 15.28
N ALA A 122 10.82 10.77 15.92
CA ALA A 122 11.08 9.34 15.96
C ALA A 122 9.91 8.56 16.60
N ALA A 123 9.33 9.09 17.68
CA ALA A 123 8.16 8.47 18.32
C ALA A 123 6.93 8.48 17.40
N LEU A 124 6.69 9.58 16.68
CA LEU A 124 5.60 9.67 15.70
C LEU A 124 5.79 8.72 14.52
N VAL A 125 7.02 8.57 14.03
CA VAL A 125 7.36 7.60 12.99
C VAL A 125 7.03 6.17 13.46
N ALA A 126 7.45 5.79 14.67
CA ALA A 126 7.18 4.47 15.24
C ALA A 126 5.67 4.19 15.36
N LEU A 127 4.87 5.19 15.75
CA LEU A 127 3.41 5.05 15.83
C LEU A 127 2.72 4.99 14.46
N SER A 128 3.34 5.58 13.43
CA SER A 128 2.79 5.65 12.07
C SER A 128 3.11 4.42 11.23
N TRP A 129 4.19 3.70 11.53
CA TRP A 129 4.62 2.50 10.80
C TRP A 129 3.53 1.44 10.60
N PRO A 130 2.72 1.08 11.61
CA PRO A 130 1.64 0.11 11.41
C PRO A 130 0.66 0.53 10.30
N TYR A 131 0.31 1.81 10.22
CA TYR A 131 -0.58 2.32 9.18
C TYR A 131 0.09 2.31 7.80
N VAL A 132 1.35 2.77 7.72
CA VAL A 132 2.10 2.78 6.46
C VAL A 132 2.32 1.37 5.93
N ILE A 133 2.65 0.41 6.80
CA ILE A 133 2.78 -0.99 6.42
C ILE A 133 1.47 -1.52 5.86
N ARG A 134 0.33 -1.29 6.52
CA ARG A 134 -0.97 -1.72 5.99
C ARG A 134 -1.24 -1.10 4.61
N LEU A 135 -0.98 0.20 4.48
CA LEU A 135 -1.16 0.91 3.22
C LEU A 135 -0.32 0.29 2.09
N VAL A 136 0.94 -0.06 2.36
CA VAL A 136 1.83 -0.72 1.40
C VAL A 136 1.37 -2.17 1.14
N GLU A 137 1.03 -2.94 2.16
CA GLU A 137 0.53 -4.32 2.02
C GLU A 137 -0.75 -4.40 1.18
N ASP A 138 -1.68 -3.45 1.36
CA ASP A 138 -2.94 -3.41 0.62
C ASP A 138 -2.77 -2.98 -0.85
N ASN A 139 -1.67 -2.30 -1.17
CA ASN A 139 -1.42 -1.69 -2.48
C ASN A 139 -0.16 -2.21 -3.19
N CYS A 140 0.54 -3.17 -2.62
CA CYS A 140 1.62 -3.88 -3.29
C CYS A 140 1.04 -4.94 -4.24
N LEU A 141 1.56 -4.93 -5.46
CA LEU A 141 1.15 -5.80 -6.56
C LEU A 141 2.09 -7.00 -6.63
N PRO A 142 1.67 -8.10 -7.31
CA PRO A 142 2.56 -9.21 -7.62
C PRO A 142 3.85 -8.66 -8.25
N SER A 143 5.01 -9.19 -7.84
CA SER A 143 6.36 -8.69 -8.19
C SER A 143 6.91 -7.55 -7.31
N ASN A 144 6.40 -7.34 -6.10
CA ASN A 144 6.84 -6.29 -5.16
C ASN A 144 6.75 -4.88 -5.77
N ALA A 145 5.71 -4.63 -6.56
CA ALA A 145 5.52 -3.32 -7.18
C ALA A 145 4.44 -2.53 -6.44
N LEU A 146 4.81 -1.42 -5.82
CA LEU A 146 3.85 -0.55 -5.13
C LEU A 146 3.00 0.27 -6.12
N HIS A 147 1.71 0.39 -5.82
CA HIS A 147 0.78 1.19 -6.60
C HIS A 147 1.25 2.66 -6.81
N PRO A 148 1.21 3.21 -8.05
CA PRO A 148 1.69 4.56 -8.34
C PRO A 148 1.03 5.67 -7.51
N GLY A 149 -0.25 5.53 -7.18
CA GLY A 149 -0.97 6.49 -6.34
C GLY A 149 -0.60 6.46 -4.85
N VAL A 150 0.05 5.39 -4.37
CA VAL A 150 0.53 5.24 -2.98
C VAL A 150 2.01 5.57 -2.86
N ARG A 151 2.77 5.35 -3.93
CA ARG A 151 4.23 5.52 -3.97
C ARG A 151 4.72 6.88 -3.45
N PRO A 152 4.16 8.04 -3.86
CA PRO A 152 4.61 9.34 -3.34
C PRO A 152 4.44 9.49 -1.82
N LEU A 153 3.34 8.98 -1.26
CA LEU A 153 3.09 9.04 0.19
C LEU A 153 4.07 8.14 0.95
N TYR A 154 4.29 6.93 0.44
CA TYR A 154 5.26 5.99 1.00
C TYR A 154 6.69 6.54 0.95
N GLU A 155 7.14 7.08 -0.19
CA GLU A 155 8.49 7.63 -0.35
C GLU A 155 8.72 8.84 0.55
N THR A 156 7.72 9.72 0.67
CA THR A 156 7.77 10.86 1.60
C THR A 156 7.93 10.40 3.05
N PHE A 157 7.12 9.42 3.47
CA PHE A 157 7.22 8.88 4.82
C PHE A 157 8.54 8.13 5.05
N LEU A 158 9.03 7.39 4.05
CA LEU A 158 10.29 6.67 4.12
C LEU A 158 11.48 7.63 4.31
N ALA A 159 11.49 8.76 3.59
CA ALA A 159 12.51 9.79 3.75
C ALA A 159 12.51 10.36 5.19
N ILE A 160 11.33 10.74 5.70
CA ILE A 160 11.15 11.22 7.09
C ILE A 160 11.63 10.17 8.10
N SER A 161 11.28 8.90 7.89
CA SER A 161 11.74 7.81 8.76
C SER A 161 13.25 7.59 8.66
N GLY A 162 13.87 7.78 7.50
CA GLY A 162 15.31 7.66 7.32
C GLY A 162 16.08 8.73 8.10
N GLU A 163 15.52 9.94 8.19
CA GLU A 163 16.10 11.05 8.97
C GLU A 163 15.90 10.86 10.47
N LEU A 164 14.67 10.55 10.90
CA LEU A 164 14.29 10.58 12.32
C LEU A 164 14.44 9.23 13.03
N ALA A 165 14.33 8.12 12.31
CA ALA A 165 14.36 6.76 12.86
C ALA A 165 15.05 5.75 11.90
N PRO A 166 16.33 5.96 11.54
CA PRO A 166 17.03 5.17 10.51
C PRO A 166 17.14 3.66 10.84
N ASN A 167 17.04 3.30 12.12
CA ASN A 167 17.18 1.92 12.60
C ASN A 167 15.82 1.23 12.84
N ASP A 168 14.70 1.83 12.45
CA ASP A 168 13.39 1.18 12.62
C ASP A 168 13.29 -0.07 11.73
N PRO A 169 13.06 -1.26 12.30
CA PRO A 169 13.02 -2.51 11.52
C PRO A 169 11.84 -2.56 10.53
N SER A 170 10.79 -1.77 10.74
CA SER A 170 9.61 -1.69 9.88
C SER A 170 9.96 -1.16 8.49
N SER A 171 10.95 -0.28 8.40
CA SER A 171 11.40 0.34 7.15
C SER A 171 11.84 -0.71 6.12
N ARG A 172 12.63 -1.69 6.54
CA ARG A 172 13.20 -2.71 5.66
C ARG A 172 12.15 -3.65 5.09
N TYR A 173 11.10 -3.94 5.86
CA TYR A 173 9.98 -4.73 5.36
C TYR A 173 9.15 -3.94 4.33
N ALA A 174 8.87 -2.66 4.61
CA ALA A 174 8.16 -1.79 3.67
C ALA A 174 8.93 -1.59 2.34
N GLN A 175 10.25 -1.39 2.42
CA GLN A 175 11.15 -1.33 1.26
C GLN A 175 11.16 -2.61 0.44
N TRP A 176 11.12 -3.77 1.10
CA TRP A 176 11.02 -5.05 0.40
C TRP A 176 9.66 -5.20 -0.32
N LEU A 177 8.56 -4.85 0.34
CA LEU A 177 7.21 -4.87 -0.27
C LEU A 177 7.08 -3.93 -1.47
N ALA A 178 7.72 -2.75 -1.39
CA ALA A 178 7.69 -1.74 -2.44
C ALA A 178 8.66 -2.02 -3.60
N GLY A 179 9.50 -3.05 -3.46
CA GLY A 179 10.47 -3.47 -4.48
C GLY A 179 11.77 -2.69 -4.46
N ASP A 180 11.95 -1.77 -3.52
CA ASP A 180 13.15 -0.94 -3.40
C ASP A 180 14.36 -1.76 -2.92
N VAL A 181 14.12 -2.84 -2.17
CA VAL A 181 15.15 -3.78 -1.71
C VAL A 181 14.76 -5.20 -2.10
N THR A 182 15.53 -5.81 -3.00
CA THR A 182 15.35 -7.19 -3.47
C THR A 182 16.35 -8.17 -2.85
N ASP A 183 17.52 -7.66 -2.45
CA ASP A 183 18.59 -8.43 -1.81
C ASP A 183 18.36 -8.56 -0.29
N VAL A 184 17.35 -9.34 0.06
CA VAL A 184 17.12 -9.81 1.42
C VAL A 184 17.54 -11.28 1.53
N GLY A 185 18.27 -11.61 2.59
CA GLY A 185 18.66 -12.99 2.86
C GLY A 185 17.45 -13.92 2.98
N GLU A 186 17.65 -15.20 2.65
CA GLU A 186 16.57 -16.18 2.48
C GLU A 186 15.65 -16.30 3.71
N THR A 187 16.21 -16.27 4.92
CA THR A 187 15.42 -16.32 6.17
C THR A 187 14.47 -15.13 6.31
N LEU A 188 14.91 -13.92 5.95
CA LEU A 188 14.07 -12.73 6.00
C LEU A 188 13.04 -12.74 4.89
N ARG A 189 13.43 -13.17 3.68
CA ARG A 189 12.52 -13.34 2.55
C ARG A 189 11.34 -14.23 2.91
N GLN A 190 11.60 -15.39 3.53
CA GLN A 190 10.55 -16.32 3.96
C GLN A 190 9.60 -15.67 4.98
N ARG A 191 10.14 -14.99 6.00
CA ARG A 191 9.31 -14.28 7.00
C ARG A 191 8.46 -13.17 6.38
N TYR A 192 9.03 -12.39 5.46
CA TYR A 192 8.32 -11.31 4.79
C TYR A 192 7.22 -11.82 3.87
N THR A 193 7.50 -12.87 3.09
CA THR A 193 6.50 -13.54 2.24
C THR A 193 5.37 -14.13 3.07
N GLN A 194 5.69 -14.75 4.22
CA GLN A 194 4.68 -15.29 5.13
C GLN A 194 3.76 -14.18 5.65
N ARG A 195 4.34 -13.11 6.21
CA ARG A 195 3.57 -11.96 6.73
C ARG A 195 2.69 -11.32 5.65
N TRP A 196 3.24 -11.15 4.45
CA TRP A 196 2.50 -10.60 3.31
C TRP A 196 1.33 -11.51 2.89
N THR A 197 1.52 -12.83 2.90
CA THR A 197 0.46 -13.79 2.58
C THR A 197 -0.65 -13.74 3.63
N GLU A 198 -0.28 -13.68 4.92
CA GLU A 198 -1.22 -13.54 6.03
C GLU A 198 -2.05 -12.25 5.90
N SER A 199 -1.42 -11.10 5.62
CA SER A 199 -2.13 -9.82 5.50
C SER A 199 -3.17 -9.83 4.37
N ARG A 200 -2.86 -10.48 3.23
CA ARG A 200 -3.81 -10.66 2.12
C ARG A 200 -5.00 -11.54 2.48
N ASN A 201 -4.79 -12.58 3.28
CA ASN A 201 -5.87 -13.43 3.75
C ASN A 201 -6.81 -12.66 4.69
N VAL A 202 -6.27 -11.88 5.62
CA VAL A 202 -7.08 -11.02 6.49
C VAL A 202 -7.85 -9.98 5.68
N ARG A 203 -7.21 -9.34 4.69
CA ARG A 203 -7.88 -8.39 3.78
C ARG A 203 -9.05 -9.03 3.04
N ARG A 204 -8.87 -10.24 2.50
CA ARG A 204 -9.95 -10.99 1.83
C ARG A 204 -11.13 -11.23 2.76
N GLY A 205 -10.87 -11.62 4.02
CA GLY A 205 -11.90 -11.73 5.05
C GLY A 205 -12.66 -10.41 5.28
N ARG A 206 -11.94 -9.29 5.42
CA ARG A 206 -12.56 -7.96 5.64
C ARG A 206 -13.44 -7.49 4.48
N LEU A 207 -13.05 -7.81 3.24
CA LEU A 207 -13.82 -7.47 2.04
C LEU A 207 -15.10 -8.32 1.93
N ALA A 208 -15.06 -9.59 2.34
CA ALA A 208 -16.23 -10.46 2.38
C ALA A 208 -17.26 -9.97 3.42
N GLU A 209 -16.82 -9.61 4.63
CA GLU A 209 -17.69 -9.03 5.68
C GLU A 209 -18.40 -7.74 5.21
N HIS A 210 -17.76 -6.93 4.37
CA HIS A 210 -18.35 -5.68 3.87
C HIS A 210 -19.43 -5.94 2.81
N ALA A 211 -19.25 -6.97 1.98
CA ALA A 211 -20.25 -7.35 0.99
C ALA A 211 -21.53 -7.90 1.65
N GLU A 212 -21.39 -8.61 2.78
CA GLU A 212 -22.52 -9.15 3.54
C GLU A 212 -23.25 -8.09 4.40
N ALA A 213 -22.61 -6.97 4.71
CA ALA A 213 -23.21 -5.89 5.51
C ALA A 213 -23.98 -4.86 4.66
N GLU A 214 -23.86 -4.92 3.33
CA GLU A 214 -24.57 -4.04 2.38
C GLU A 214 -25.80 -4.71 1.72
N ASP A 215 -26.07 -5.99 2.02
CA ASP A 215 -27.29 -6.75 1.66
C ASP A 215 -28.30 -6.79 2.83
#